data_AF-A0A4Y7RBJ0-F1
#
_entry.id   AF-A0A4Y7RBJ0-F1
#
_cell.length_a   1.000
_cell.length_b   1.000
_cell.length_c   1.000
_cell.angle_alpha   90.00
_cell.angle_beta   90.00
_cell.angle_gamma   90.00
#
_symmetry.space_group_name_H-M   'P 1'
#
loop_
_entity.id
_entity.type
_entity.pdbx_description
1 polymer ?
#
loop_
_entity_poly.entity_id
_entity_poly.type
_entity_poly.pdbx_seq_one_letter_code
_entity_poly.pdbx_strand_id
1 'polypeptide(L)'
;ELIGYENFGYWEFFSAPDGPDVIKNHIESYNDLFYAQDGRLWRFNMCPEGSMRIFVESDSRTPRLPSITKDQWKYRNQVFAKFGLDGPLNYYRVNLNGETTEDDKKIPLDKYTINKPVFLGSAQGDVICVDWAHEAQTRKFCPDTTVVNFNATHWLAAEVAQDVNAALEKWI
;
A
#
# COMPACT_ATOMS: atom_id res chain seq x y z
N GLU A 1 10.66 15.46 7.78
CA GLU A 1 10.45 14.54 6.64
C GLU A 1 11.79 14.04 6.13
N LEU A 2 11.95 12.73 5.94
CA LEU A 2 13.19 12.11 5.44
C LEU A 2 13.20 11.97 3.90
N ILE A 3 12.03 11.99 3.27
CA ILE A 3 11.81 11.65 1.86
C ILE A 3 11.46 12.89 1.00
N GLY A 4 11.24 14.06 1.64
CA GLY A 4 10.99 15.34 0.96
C GLY A 4 9.56 15.54 0.44
N TYR A 5 8.62 14.71 0.90
CA TYR A 5 7.18 14.85 0.77
C TYR A 5 6.49 13.96 1.84
N GLU A 6 5.23 14.23 2.13
CA GLU A 6 4.38 13.38 2.98
C GLU A 6 4.08 12.05 2.26
N ASN A 7 4.32 10.89 2.87
CA ASN A 7 4.10 9.58 2.24
C ASN A 7 2.70 9.02 2.51
N PHE A 8 2.04 9.46 3.58
CA PHE A 8 0.85 8.82 4.16
C PHE A 8 -0.39 9.74 4.24
N GLY A 9 -0.43 10.87 3.53
CA GLY A 9 -1.56 11.82 3.59
C GLY A 9 -2.92 11.20 3.25
N TYR A 10 -2.96 10.17 2.39
CA TYR A 10 -4.17 9.40 2.10
C TYR A 10 -4.78 8.68 3.33
N TRP A 11 -4.03 8.48 4.42
CA TRP A 11 -4.53 7.86 5.65
C TRP A 11 -5.65 8.70 6.29
N GLU A 12 -5.62 10.02 6.13
CA GLU A 12 -6.68 10.92 6.56
C GLU A 12 -8.01 10.57 5.87
N PHE A 13 -8.01 10.55 4.54
CA PHE A 13 -9.19 10.18 3.76
C PHE A 13 -9.67 8.75 4.03
N PHE A 14 -8.74 7.79 4.14
CA PHE A 14 -9.08 6.40 4.43
C PHE A 14 -9.65 6.19 5.82
N SER A 15 -9.27 7.01 6.78
CA SER A 15 -9.78 6.92 8.15
C SER A 15 -11.05 7.74 8.37
N ALA A 16 -11.39 8.63 7.43
CA ALA A 16 -12.60 9.45 7.49
C ALA A 16 -13.87 8.59 7.61
N PRO A 17 -14.85 8.99 8.47
CA PRO A 17 -16.10 8.24 8.63
C PRO A 17 -16.90 8.06 7.33
N ASP A 18 -16.85 9.05 6.43
CA ASP A 18 -17.52 9.05 5.13
C ASP A 18 -16.65 8.47 4.00
N GLY A 19 -15.36 8.22 4.23
CA GLY A 19 -14.40 7.71 3.25
C GLY A 19 -14.89 6.47 2.47
N PRO A 20 -15.43 5.41 3.11
CA PRO A 20 -15.97 4.25 2.41
C PRO A 20 -17.07 4.60 1.40
N ASP A 21 -17.99 5.49 1.77
CA ASP A 21 -19.12 5.88 0.94
C ASP A 21 -18.68 6.78 -0.22
N VAL A 22 -17.77 7.73 0.04
CA VAL A 22 -17.16 8.56 -1.02
C VAL A 22 -16.46 7.67 -2.05
N ILE A 23 -15.61 6.74 -1.62
CA ILE A 23 -14.91 5.84 -2.55
C ILE A 23 -15.91 4.96 -3.32
N LYS A 24 -16.95 4.45 -2.66
CA LYS A 24 -17.97 3.62 -3.32
C LYS A 24 -18.69 4.40 -4.43
N ASN A 25 -19.02 5.67 -4.20
CA ASN A 25 -19.70 6.51 -5.19
C ASN A 25 -18.79 6.91 -6.36
N HIS A 26 -17.46 6.93 -6.15
CA HIS A 26 -16.45 7.33 -7.13
C HIS A 26 -15.44 6.20 -7.44
N ILE A 27 -15.91 4.95 -7.45
CA ILE A 27 -15.04 3.76 -7.43
C ILE A 27 -14.09 3.67 -8.62
N GLU A 28 -14.50 4.17 -9.80
CA GLU A 28 -13.65 4.14 -10.99
C GLU A 28 -12.50 5.14 -10.89
N SER A 29 -12.71 6.32 -10.31
CA SER A 29 -11.65 7.30 -10.04
C SER A 29 -10.68 6.79 -8.98
N TYR A 30 -11.21 6.24 -7.89
CA TYR A 30 -10.40 5.57 -6.86
C TYR A 30 -9.53 4.45 -7.46
N ASN A 31 -10.12 3.58 -8.29
CA ASN A 31 -9.38 2.46 -8.90
C ASN A 31 -8.32 2.92 -9.90
N ASP A 32 -8.62 3.96 -10.69
CA ASP A 32 -7.66 4.58 -11.59
C ASP A 32 -6.43 5.07 -10.83
N LEU A 33 -6.63 5.81 -9.73
CA LEU A 33 -5.53 6.32 -8.93
C LEU A 33 -4.80 5.21 -8.17
N PHE A 34 -5.53 4.35 -7.47
CA PHE A 34 -4.96 3.30 -6.62
C PHE A 34 -4.22 2.22 -7.42
N TYR A 35 -4.46 2.12 -8.73
CA TYR A 35 -3.68 1.26 -9.62
C TYR A 35 -3.14 2.03 -10.82
N ALA A 36 -2.73 3.29 -10.59
CA ALA A 36 -2.19 4.15 -11.63
C ALA A 36 -1.00 3.47 -12.32
N GLN A 37 -1.00 3.50 -13.65
CA GLN A 37 0.11 3.00 -14.46
C GLN A 37 1.41 3.79 -14.18
N ASP A 38 1.28 5.09 -13.92
CA ASP A 38 2.39 5.93 -13.48
C ASP A 38 2.34 6.09 -11.95
N GLY A 39 3.12 5.27 -11.24
CA GLY A 39 3.19 5.31 -9.77
C GLY A 39 3.63 6.66 -9.19
N ARG A 40 4.28 7.52 -9.99
CA ARG A 40 4.67 8.88 -9.54
C ARG A 40 3.45 9.77 -9.27
N LEU A 41 2.29 9.45 -9.84
CA LEU A 41 1.05 10.18 -9.59
C LEU A 41 0.63 10.13 -8.12
N TRP A 42 0.99 9.07 -7.39
CA TRP A 42 0.73 8.99 -5.96
C TRP A 42 1.41 10.10 -5.19
N ARG A 43 2.63 10.49 -5.57
CA ARG A 43 3.37 11.60 -4.93
C ARG A 43 2.59 12.92 -4.91
N PHE A 44 1.70 13.11 -5.89
CA PHE A 44 0.93 14.35 -6.05
C PHE A 44 -0.55 14.21 -5.69
N ASN A 45 -1.09 12.99 -5.80
CA ASN A 45 -2.54 12.75 -5.68
C ASN A 45 -2.92 11.78 -4.56
N MET A 46 -1.97 11.12 -3.88
CA MET A 46 -2.26 10.27 -2.71
C MET A 46 -1.44 10.66 -1.48
N CYS A 47 -0.17 10.95 -1.71
CA CYS A 47 0.81 11.24 -0.68
C CYS A 47 0.49 12.54 0.11
N PRO A 48 0.13 13.67 -0.52
CA PRO A 48 -0.30 14.86 0.22
C PRO A 48 -1.65 14.67 0.91
N GLU A 49 -1.81 15.27 2.09
CA GLU A 49 -3.08 15.27 2.82
C GLU A 49 -4.21 15.88 1.96
N GLY A 50 -5.39 15.26 1.98
CA GLY A 50 -6.56 15.67 1.21
C GLY A 50 -6.48 15.46 -0.32
N SER A 51 -5.31 15.23 -0.91
CA SER A 51 -5.19 15.15 -2.38
C SER A 51 -5.94 13.96 -2.97
N MET A 52 -5.95 12.82 -2.25
CA MET A 52 -6.65 11.62 -2.72
C MET A 52 -8.14 11.84 -2.77
N ARG A 53 -8.70 12.48 -1.73
CA ARG A 53 -10.10 12.83 -1.66
C ARG A 53 -10.49 13.74 -2.83
N ILE A 54 -9.69 14.78 -3.10
CA ILE A 54 -9.89 15.69 -4.24
C ILE A 54 -9.89 14.93 -5.57
N PHE A 55 -8.93 14.04 -5.79
CA PHE A 55 -8.86 13.25 -7.02
C PHE A 55 -10.11 12.39 -7.20
N VAL A 56 -10.53 11.71 -6.12
CA VAL A 56 -11.68 10.81 -6.11
C VAL A 56 -13.01 11.56 -6.29
N GLU A 57 -13.28 12.60 -5.51
CA GLU A 57 -14.53 13.39 -5.58
C GLU A 57 -14.66 14.19 -6.88
N SER A 58 -13.55 14.49 -7.56
CA SER A 58 -13.57 15.13 -8.89
C SER A 58 -13.77 14.18 -10.05
N ASP A 59 -13.95 12.87 -9.80
CA ASP A 59 -13.99 11.82 -10.81
C ASP A 59 -12.78 11.85 -11.77
N SER A 60 -11.63 12.30 -11.26
CA SER A 60 -10.39 12.36 -12.04
C SER A 60 -9.97 10.96 -12.49
N ARG A 61 -9.35 10.87 -13.67
CA ARG A 61 -9.03 9.60 -14.33
C ARG A 61 -7.55 9.52 -14.67
N THR A 62 -6.99 8.31 -14.64
CA THR A 62 -5.63 8.03 -15.08
C THR A 62 -5.53 6.60 -15.60
N PRO A 63 -4.66 6.30 -16.60
CA PRO A 63 -4.46 4.93 -17.05
C PRO A 63 -4.11 3.99 -15.89
N ARG A 64 -4.74 2.81 -15.86
CA ARG A 64 -4.46 1.76 -14.88
C ARG A 64 -3.31 0.88 -15.33
N LEU A 65 -2.66 0.22 -14.38
CA LEU A 65 -1.66 -0.81 -14.64
C LEU A 65 -2.20 -1.86 -15.64
N PRO A 66 -1.50 -2.09 -16.77
CA PRO A 66 -1.96 -3.01 -17.80
C PRO A 66 -1.88 -4.48 -17.37
N SER A 67 -1.12 -4.79 -16.32
CA SER A 67 -0.99 -6.13 -15.74
C SER A 67 -2.25 -6.62 -15.04
N ILE A 68 -3.17 -5.72 -14.67
CA ILE A 68 -4.44 -6.09 -14.07
C ILE A 68 -5.46 -6.33 -15.19
N THR A 69 -5.83 -7.59 -15.36
CA THR A 69 -6.74 -8.05 -16.40
C THR A 69 -8.17 -7.52 -16.21
N LYS A 70 -8.96 -7.52 -17.29
CA LYS A 70 -10.38 -7.13 -17.24
C LYS A 70 -11.20 -7.97 -16.26
N ASP A 71 -10.92 -9.27 -16.17
CA ASP A 71 -11.64 -10.17 -15.27
C ASP A 71 -11.28 -9.92 -13.80
N GLN A 72 -10.00 -9.61 -13.51
CA GLN A 72 -9.59 -9.18 -12.16
C GLN A 72 -10.28 -7.87 -11.76
N TRP A 73 -10.36 -6.89 -12.67
CA TRP A 73 -11.10 -5.65 -12.43
C TRP A 73 -12.59 -5.90 -12.16
N LYS A 74 -13.22 -6.73 -12.99
CA LYS A 74 -14.61 -7.10 -12.82
C LYS A 74 -14.85 -7.78 -11.47
N TYR A 75 -14.02 -8.76 -11.11
CA TYR A 75 -14.10 -9.46 -9.84
C TYR A 75 -13.93 -8.50 -8.66
N ARG A 76 -12.90 -7.65 -8.70
CA ARG A 76 -12.63 -6.66 -7.68
C ARG A 76 -13.82 -5.71 -7.48
N ASN A 77 -14.35 -5.17 -8.58
CA ASN A 77 -15.53 -4.28 -8.53
C ASN A 77 -16.76 -5.00 -7.96
N GLN A 78 -16.98 -6.27 -8.30
CA GLN A 78 -18.08 -7.06 -7.72
C GLN A 78 -17.91 -7.27 -6.21
N VAL A 79 -16.70 -7.58 -5.74
CA VAL A 79 -16.40 -7.75 -4.31
C VAL A 79 -16.68 -6.45 -3.55
N PHE A 80 -16.13 -5.32 -4.00
CA PHE A 80 -16.31 -4.05 -3.29
C PHE A 80 -17.71 -3.43 -3.46
N ALA A 81 -18.42 -3.72 -4.55
CA ALA A 81 -19.83 -3.36 -4.67
C ALA A 81 -20.69 -4.12 -3.64
N LYS A 82 -20.36 -5.38 -3.36
CA LYS A 82 -21.10 -6.23 -2.42
C LYS A 82 -20.75 -5.93 -0.96
N PHE A 83 -19.48 -5.79 -0.64
CA PHE A 83 -19.00 -5.74 0.75
C PHE A 83 -18.56 -4.34 1.19
N GLY A 84 -18.41 -3.39 0.26
CA GLY A 84 -17.87 -2.07 0.56
C GLY A 84 -16.39 -2.12 0.98
N LEU A 85 -15.87 -0.97 1.38
CA LEU A 85 -14.47 -0.79 1.80
C LEU A 85 -14.31 -0.53 3.29
N ASP A 86 -15.39 -0.47 4.07
CA ASP A 86 -15.32 -0.12 5.49
C ASP A 86 -14.38 -1.07 6.29
N GLY A 87 -14.51 -2.38 6.07
CA GLY A 87 -13.64 -3.39 6.68
C GLY A 87 -12.16 -3.15 6.36
N PRO A 88 -11.74 -3.09 5.08
CA PRO A 88 -10.37 -2.74 4.70
C PRO A 88 -9.87 -1.40 5.26
N LEU A 89 -10.73 -0.38 5.32
CA LEU A 89 -10.35 0.95 5.79
C LEU A 89 -10.13 1.04 7.30
N ASN A 90 -10.67 0.08 8.08
CA ASN A 90 -10.42 0.02 9.52
C ASN A 90 -8.93 -0.17 9.88
N TYR A 91 -8.10 -0.72 8.98
CA TYR A 91 -6.65 -0.78 9.22
C TYR A 91 -6.04 0.61 9.42
N TYR A 92 -6.52 1.63 8.69
CA TYR A 92 -6.03 3.00 8.84
C TYR A 92 -6.57 3.65 10.12
N ARG A 93 -7.88 3.46 10.41
CA ARG A 93 -8.51 3.97 11.64
C ARG A 93 -7.83 3.44 12.90
N VAL A 94 -7.55 2.14 12.94
CA VAL A 94 -6.87 1.47 14.06
C VAL A 94 -5.48 2.06 14.30
N ASN A 95 -4.72 2.30 13.22
CA ASN A 95 -3.38 2.88 13.33
C ASN A 95 -3.40 4.36 13.75
N LEU A 96 -4.32 5.18 13.22
CA LEU A 96 -4.41 6.60 13.58
C LEU A 96 -4.98 6.85 14.99
N ASN A 97 -5.93 6.02 15.43
CA ASN A 97 -6.55 6.16 16.75
C ASN A 97 -5.74 5.49 17.86
N GLY A 98 -4.68 4.73 17.51
CA GLY A 98 -3.83 4.04 18.47
C GLY A 98 -4.53 2.89 19.19
N GLU A 99 -5.53 2.25 18.57
CA GLU A 99 -6.35 1.19 19.17
C GLU A 99 -5.49 -0.03 19.58
N THR A 100 -4.34 -0.26 18.94
CA THR A 100 -3.41 -1.36 19.29
C THR A 100 -2.41 -1.01 20.39
N THR A 101 -2.32 0.25 20.81
CA THR A 101 -1.23 0.74 21.67
C THR A 101 -1.11 -0.04 22.99
N GLU A 102 -2.24 -0.36 23.63
CA GLU A 102 -2.23 -1.09 24.91
C GLU A 102 -1.86 -2.57 24.74
N ASP A 103 -2.15 -3.17 23.59
CA ASP A 103 -1.74 -4.53 23.27
C ASP A 103 -0.26 -4.58 22.87
N ASP A 104 0.21 -3.62 22.09
CA ASP A 104 1.61 -3.51 21.65
C ASP A 104 2.56 -3.36 22.86
N LYS A 105 2.15 -2.62 23.90
CA LYS A 105 2.90 -2.50 25.17
C LYS A 105 3.14 -3.84 25.89
N LYS A 106 2.32 -4.86 25.62
CA LYS A 106 2.45 -6.18 26.25
C LYS A 106 3.52 -7.03 25.58
N ILE A 107 4.04 -6.61 24.42
CA ILE A 107 5.08 -7.33 23.69
C ILE A 107 6.42 -7.13 24.42
N PRO A 108 7.07 -8.20 24.91
CA PRO A 108 8.37 -8.09 25.57
C PRO A 108 9.46 -7.60 24.58
N LEU A 109 10.41 -6.79 25.07
CA LEU A 109 11.49 -6.24 24.23
C LEU A 109 12.34 -7.31 23.54
N ASP A 110 12.55 -8.47 24.17
CA ASP A 110 13.28 -9.59 23.57
C ASP A 110 12.53 -10.26 22.40
N LYS A 111 11.26 -9.89 22.18
CA LYS A 111 10.44 -10.35 21.04
C LYS A 111 10.36 -9.35 19.89
N TYR A 112 10.98 -8.18 20.02
CA TYR A 112 10.99 -7.19 18.94
C TYR A 112 11.81 -7.66 17.74
N THR A 113 12.81 -8.52 17.99
CA THR A 113 13.65 -9.09 16.93
C THR A 113 13.05 -10.38 16.38
N ILE A 114 12.81 -10.41 15.08
CA ILE A 114 12.40 -11.60 14.34
C ILE A 114 13.65 -12.37 13.93
N ASN A 115 13.94 -13.46 14.62
CA ASN A 115 15.12 -14.31 14.36
C ASN A 115 14.91 -15.37 13.27
N LYS A 116 13.75 -15.39 12.62
CA LYS A 116 13.49 -16.29 11.49
C LYS A 116 14.06 -15.67 10.21
N PRO A 117 14.40 -16.49 9.19
CA PRO A 117 14.70 -15.96 7.86
C PRO A 117 13.54 -15.10 7.35
N VAL A 118 13.85 -13.92 6.85
CA VAL A 118 12.89 -12.96 6.28
C VAL A 118 13.28 -12.66 4.83
N PHE A 119 12.28 -12.67 3.95
CA PHE A 119 12.41 -12.15 2.59
C PHE A 119 11.73 -10.79 2.51
N LEU A 120 12.47 -9.78 2.04
CA LEU A 120 11.93 -8.46 1.71
C LEU A 120 12.06 -8.25 0.19
N GLY A 121 10.92 -8.26 -0.50
CA GLY A 121 10.81 -7.78 -1.88
C GLY A 121 10.50 -6.29 -1.88
N SER A 122 11.45 -5.45 -2.29
CA SER A 122 11.26 -4.00 -2.36
C SER A 122 10.98 -3.55 -3.80
N ALA A 123 10.27 -2.43 -3.94
CA ALA A 123 9.93 -1.83 -5.23
C ALA A 123 10.69 -0.50 -5.39
N GLN A 124 11.60 -0.44 -6.36
CA GLN A 124 12.44 0.77 -6.55
C GLN A 124 11.64 1.99 -7.00
N GLY A 125 10.48 1.79 -7.62
CA GLY A 125 9.59 2.85 -8.09
C GLY A 125 8.47 3.20 -7.12
N ASP A 126 8.42 2.59 -5.93
CA ASP A 126 7.37 2.88 -4.95
C ASP A 126 7.66 4.18 -4.19
N VAL A 127 6.72 5.12 -4.31
CA VAL A 127 6.80 6.45 -3.70
C VAL A 127 6.19 6.49 -2.29
N ILE A 128 5.53 5.43 -1.83
CA ILE A 128 5.03 5.31 -0.46
C ILE A 128 6.00 4.42 0.33
N CYS A 129 6.24 3.19 -0.14
CA CYS A 129 7.12 2.22 0.49
C CYS A 129 8.56 2.38 -0.01
N VAL A 130 9.19 3.52 0.29
CA VAL A 130 10.52 3.85 -0.22
C VAL A 130 11.55 2.78 0.20
N ASP A 131 12.21 2.20 -0.80
CA ASP A 131 13.01 0.98 -0.70
C ASP A 131 14.05 1.00 0.43
N TRP A 132 14.89 2.04 0.48
CA TRP A 132 15.97 2.16 1.47
C TRP A 132 15.42 2.33 2.89
N ALA A 133 14.28 3.02 3.06
CA ALA A 133 13.68 3.26 4.36
C ALA A 133 13.09 1.96 4.91
N HIS A 134 12.38 1.22 4.06
CA HIS A 134 11.81 -0.07 4.41
C HIS A 134 12.88 -1.14 4.65
N GLU A 135 13.96 -1.15 3.85
CA GLU A 135 15.10 -2.04 4.10
C GLU A 135 15.77 -1.73 5.44
N ALA A 136 16.06 -0.46 5.73
CA ALA A 136 16.69 -0.06 7.00
C ALA A 136 15.83 -0.45 8.21
N GLN A 137 14.52 -0.20 8.14
CA GLN A 137 13.57 -0.58 9.19
C GLN A 137 13.49 -2.11 9.36
N THR A 138 13.46 -2.85 8.26
CA THR A 138 13.38 -4.32 8.28
C THR A 138 14.66 -4.91 8.89
N ARG A 139 15.84 -4.50 8.42
CA ARG A 139 17.12 -5.03 8.93
C ARG A 139 17.35 -4.72 10.41
N LYS A 140 16.76 -3.64 10.92
CA LYS A 140 16.82 -3.29 12.35
C LYS A 140 16.16 -4.35 13.24
N PHE A 141 15.07 -4.97 12.79
CA PHE A 141 14.30 -5.95 13.57
C PHE A 141 14.40 -7.38 13.03
N CYS A 142 14.90 -7.57 11.82
CA CYS A 142 15.02 -8.87 11.15
C CYS A 142 16.48 -9.03 10.67
N PRO A 143 17.41 -9.51 11.51
CA PRO A 143 18.82 -9.59 11.16
C PRO A 143 19.10 -10.58 10.01
N ASP A 144 18.29 -11.65 9.91
CA ASP A 144 18.38 -12.65 8.84
C ASP A 144 17.45 -12.30 7.66
N THR A 145 17.67 -11.11 7.06
CA THR A 145 16.86 -10.63 5.94
C THR A 145 17.60 -10.77 4.59
N THR A 146 16.99 -11.52 3.67
CA THR A 146 17.28 -11.49 2.24
C THR A 146 16.47 -10.35 1.60
N VAL A 147 17.14 -9.44 0.91
CA VAL A 147 16.49 -8.32 0.20
C VAL A 147 16.64 -8.51 -1.31
N VAL A 148 15.54 -8.34 -2.04
CA VAL A 148 15.52 -8.30 -3.50
C VAL A 148 14.80 -7.03 -3.94
N ASN A 149 15.48 -6.20 -4.72
CA ASN A 149 14.94 -4.95 -5.23
C ASN A 149 14.42 -5.18 -6.65
N PHE A 150 13.13 -4.94 -6.87
CA PHE A 150 12.47 -5.10 -8.16
C PHE A 150 12.30 -3.73 -8.84
N ASN A 151 12.54 -3.71 -10.15
CA ASN A 151 12.26 -2.54 -10.99
C ASN A 151 10.77 -2.46 -11.34
N ALA A 152 9.96 -2.09 -10.36
CA ALA A 152 8.51 -1.97 -10.42
C ALA A 152 8.01 -0.93 -9.42
N THR A 153 6.70 -0.64 -9.46
CA THR A 153 6.04 0.22 -8.46
C THR A 153 5.44 -0.62 -7.31
N HIS A 154 4.41 -0.11 -6.64
CA HIS A 154 3.83 -0.71 -5.44
C HIS A 154 3.31 -2.15 -5.65
N TRP A 155 2.86 -2.49 -6.85
CA TRP A 155 2.10 -3.71 -7.11
C TRP A 155 2.99 -4.82 -7.68
N LEU A 156 4.08 -5.18 -6.98
CA LEU A 156 5.08 -6.17 -7.43
C LEU A 156 4.47 -7.46 -7.99
N ALA A 157 3.52 -8.05 -7.27
CA ALA A 157 2.86 -9.30 -7.66
C ALA A 157 2.01 -9.18 -8.94
N ALA A 158 1.65 -7.96 -9.35
CA ALA A 158 0.98 -7.69 -10.61
C ALA A 158 1.99 -7.29 -11.71
N GLU A 159 2.93 -6.41 -11.39
CA GLU A 159 3.84 -5.80 -12.38
C GLU A 159 4.95 -6.75 -12.84
N VAL A 160 5.54 -7.50 -11.91
CA VAL A 160 6.75 -8.33 -12.12
C VAL A 160 6.59 -9.70 -11.48
N ALA A 161 5.40 -10.30 -11.64
CA ALA A 161 5.02 -11.56 -11.01
C ALA A 161 6.03 -12.70 -11.23
N GLN A 162 6.59 -12.81 -12.45
CA GLN A 162 7.57 -13.84 -12.79
C GLN A 162 8.87 -13.67 -12.00
N ASP A 163 9.37 -12.43 -11.90
CA ASP A 163 10.60 -12.11 -11.16
C ASP A 163 10.40 -12.33 -9.66
N VAL A 164 9.24 -11.92 -9.13
CA VAL A 164 8.87 -12.16 -7.72
C VAL A 164 8.82 -13.66 -7.43
N ASN A 165 8.16 -14.45 -8.29
CA ASN A 165 8.06 -15.90 -8.13
C ASN A 165 9.44 -16.56 -8.18
N ALA A 166 10.31 -16.19 -9.13
CA ALA A 166 11.65 -16.74 -9.24
C ALA A 166 12.53 -16.36 -8.04
N ALA A 167 12.41 -15.15 -7.52
CA ALA A 167 13.12 -14.71 -6.33
C ALA A 167 12.68 -15.47 -5.07
N LEU A 168 11.38 -15.69 -4.91
CA LEU A 168 10.82 -16.49 -3.82
C LEU A 168 11.24 -17.96 -3.94
N GLU A 169 11.15 -18.56 -5.13
CA GLU A 169 11.58 -19.95 -5.38
C GLU A 169 13.06 -20.17 -5.06
N LYS A 170 13.91 -19.17 -5.37
CA LYS A 170 15.33 -19.22 -5.01
C LYS A 170 15.57 -19.12 -3.50
N TRP A 171 14.67 -18.48 -2.76
CA TRP A 171 14.83 -18.21 -1.34
C TRP A 171 14.32 -19.34 -0.43
N ILE A 172 13.24 -20.02 -0.82
CA ILE A 172 12.66 -21.17 -0.10
C ILE A 172 13.48 -22.45 -0.26
#